data_AF-A0A931RN09-F1
#
_entry.id   AF-A0A931RN09-F1
#
_cell.length_a   1.000
_cell.length_b   1.000
_cell.length_c   1.000
_cell.angle_alpha   90.00
_cell.angle_beta   90.00
_cell.angle_gamma   90.00
#
_symmetry.space_group_name_H-M   'P 1'
#
loop_
_entity.id
_entity.type
_entity.pdbx_description
1 polymer ?
#
loop_
_entity_poly.entity_id
_entity_poly.type
_entity_poly.pdbx_seq_one_letter_code
_entity_poly.pdbx_strand_id
1 'polypeptide(L)'
;MDIQKWQSMSWPQKMGNIGSEITRARIWEEKNNRPAARQSFERVLEMLQASAGNAETDLLREVVADLVKDGEQYQVTPKELEDYCLPFALLARKNV
;
A
#
# COMPACT_ATOMS: atom_id res chain seq x y z
N MET A 1 -12.51 -6.87 3.18
CA MET A 1 -11.50 -7.12 4.23
C MET A 1 -12.23 -7.44 5.53
N ASP A 2 -11.78 -8.42 6.29
CA ASP A 2 -12.23 -8.59 7.68
C ASP A 2 -11.45 -7.62 8.57
N ILE A 3 -12.15 -6.63 9.15
CA ILE A 3 -11.53 -5.57 9.96
C ILE A 3 -10.95 -6.13 11.27
N GLN A 4 -11.60 -7.11 11.90
CA GLN A 4 -11.11 -7.69 13.16
C GLN A 4 -9.81 -8.46 12.92
N LYS A 5 -9.78 -9.28 11.86
CA LYS A 5 -8.55 -9.95 11.42
C LYS A 5 -7.47 -8.96 11.02
N TRP A 6 -7.82 -7.85 10.37
CA TRP A 6 -6.85 -6.82 10.03
C TRP A 6 -6.26 -6.15 11.27
N GLN A 7 -7.09 -5.77 12.25
CA GLN A 7 -6.63 -5.11 13.46
C GLN A 7 -5.69 -5.98 14.29
N SER A 8 -5.88 -7.31 14.29
CA SER A 8 -5.01 -8.25 15.00
C SER A 8 -3.65 -8.49 14.33
N MET A 9 -3.45 -8.04 13.09
CA MET A 9 -2.14 -8.13 12.43
C MET A 9 -1.13 -7.18 13.07
N SER A 10 0.11 -7.65 13.18
CA SER A 10 1.25 -6.80 13.53
C SER A 10 1.51 -5.73 12.46
N TRP A 11 2.20 -4.66 12.84
CA TRP A 11 2.55 -3.58 11.93
C TRP A 11 3.30 -4.05 10.68
N PRO A 12 4.35 -4.92 10.76
CA PRO A 12 5.02 -5.43 9.58
C PRO A 12 4.10 -6.26 8.66
N GLN A 13 3.14 -7.01 9.22
CA GLN A 13 2.18 -7.77 8.42
C GLN A 13 1.24 -6.84 7.65
N LYS A 14 0.72 -5.79 8.30
CA LYS A 14 -0.12 -4.77 7.65
C LYS A 14 0.64 -4.11 6.49
N MET A 15 1.87 -3.66 6.74
CA MET A 15 2.72 -3.01 5.75
C MET A 15 3.13 -3.94 4.60
N GLY A 16 3.43 -5.21 4.88
CA GLY A 16 3.70 -6.21 3.84
C GLY A 16 2.50 -6.50 2.93
N ASN A 17 1.28 -6.53 3.50
CA ASN A 17 0.06 -6.66 2.72
C ASN A 17 -0.22 -5.42 1.86
N ILE A 18 0.00 -4.22 2.41
CA ILE A 18 -0.06 -2.96 1.67
C ILE A 18 0.92 -2.98 0.49
N GLY A 19 2.19 -3.32 0.73
CA GLY A 19 3.19 -3.45 -0.32
C GLY A 19 2.83 -4.44 -1.42
N SER A 20 2.17 -5.55 -1.07
CA SER A 20 1.70 -6.54 -2.04
C SER A 20 0.58 -6.00 -2.94
N GLU A 21 -0.26 -5.09 -2.45
CA GLU A 21 -1.29 -4.43 -3.26
C GLU A 21 -0.72 -3.29 -4.11
N ILE A 22 0.30 -2.57 -3.60
CA ILE A 22 1.07 -1.59 -4.38
C ILE A 22 1.78 -2.28 -5.56
N THR A 23 2.40 -3.44 -5.31
CA THR A 23 3.02 -4.27 -6.36
C THR A 23 2.00 -4.68 -7.42
N ARG A 24 0.78 -5.06 -7.01
CA ARG A 24 -0.31 -5.39 -7.94
C ARG A 24 -0.73 -4.18 -8.78
N ALA A 25 -0.83 -2.99 -8.18
CA ALA A 25 -1.12 -1.76 -8.90
C ALA A 25 -0.06 -1.51 -9.99
N ARG A 26 1.23 -1.55 -9.63
CA ARG A 26 2.35 -1.37 -10.58
C ARG A 26 2.29 -2.37 -11.74
N ILE A 27 2.07 -3.65 -11.45
CA ILE A 27 1.96 -4.69 -12.51
C ILE A 27 0.80 -4.39 -13.47
N TRP A 28 -0.31 -3.83 -12.99
CA TRP A 28 -1.41 -3.43 -13.86
C TRP A 28 -1.09 -2.18 -14.69
N GLU A 29 -0.34 -1.22 -14.15
CA GLU A 29 0.16 -0.08 -14.91
C GLU A 29 1.10 -0.52 -16.04
N GLU A 30 2.03 -1.44 -15.77
CA GLU A 30 2.93 -2.01 -16.79
C GLU A 30 2.17 -2.71 -17.91
N LYS A 31 0.99 -3.26 -17.60
CA LYS A 31 0.07 -3.86 -18.57
C LYS A 31 -0.85 -2.84 -19.25
N ASN A 32 -0.67 -1.54 -19.01
CA ASN A 32 -1.54 -0.45 -19.46
C ASN A 32 -3.02 -0.61 -19.04
N ASN A 33 -3.28 -1.37 -17.98
CA ASN A 33 -4.63 -1.57 -17.45
C ASN A 33 -4.92 -0.60 -16.30
N ARG A 34 -5.16 0.67 -16.66
CA ARG A 34 -5.42 1.75 -15.71
C ARG A 34 -6.59 1.46 -14.75
N PRO A 35 -7.75 0.91 -15.20
CA PRO A 35 -8.83 0.57 -14.27
C PRO A 35 -8.42 -0.43 -13.19
N ALA A 36 -7.66 -1.48 -13.55
CA ALA A 36 -7.20 -2.47 -12.58
C ALA A 36 -6.14 -1.90 -11.63
N ALA A 37 -5.22 -1.07 -12.14
CA ALA A 37 -4.24 -0.38 -11.30
C ALA A 37 -4.93 0.51 -10.25
N ARG A 38 -5.92 1.30 -10.68
CA ARG A 38 -6.72 2.16 -9.82
C ARG A 38 -7.45 1.38 -8.72
N GLN A 39 -8.06 0.24 -9.05
CA GLN A 39 -8.71 -0.62 -8.04
C GLN A 39 -7.73 -1.10 -6.98
N SER A 40 -6.50 -1.48 -7.36
CA SER A 40 -5.46 -1.85 -6.41
C SER A 40 -5.05 -0.66 -5.53
N PHE A 41 -4.87 0.55 -6.08
CA PHE A 41 -4.57 1.72 -5.25
C PHE A 41 -5.71 2.13 -4.32
N GLU A 42 -6.97 2.07 -4.77
CA GLU A 42 -8.15 2.29 -3.91
C GLU A 42 -8.16 1.28 -2.74
N ARG A 43 -7.79 0.03 -3.02
CA ARG A 43 -7.64 -0.99 -1.99
C ARG A 43 -6.49 -0.73 -1.02
N VAL A 44 -5.38 -0.14 -1.48
CA VAL A 44 -4.31 0.35 -0.60
C VAL A 44 -4.84 1.44 0.33
N LEU A 45 -5.58 2.42 -0.19
CA LEU A 45 -6.18 3.49 0.61
C LEU A 45 -7.12 2.95 1.69
N GLU A 46 -7.93 1.93 1.38
CA GLU A 46 -8.78 1.26 2.39
C GLU A 46 -7.96 0.62 3.52
N MET A 47 -6.85 -0.05 3.19
CA MET A 47 -5.98 -0.69 4.18
C MET A 47 -5.26 0.34 5.07
N LEU A 48 -4.85 1.47 4.48
CA LEU A 48 -4.25 2.59 5.20
C LEU A 48 -5.29 3.26 6.11
N GLN A 49 -6.51 3.52 5.61
CA GLN A 49 -7.60 4.06 6.41
C GLN A 49 -7.95 3.14 7.60
N ALA A 50 -7.94 1.82 7.38
CA ALA A 50 -8.15 0.85 8.45
C ALA A 50 -6.96 0.76 9.44
N SER A 51 -5.82 1.36 9.11
CA SER A 51 -4.61 1.41 9.96
C SER A 51 -4.31 2.83 10.47
N ALA A 52 -5.29 3.73 10.39
CA ALA A 52 -5.17 5.13 10.76
C ALA A 52 -4.81 5.33 12.25
N GLY A 53 -4.28 6.51 12.58
CA GLY A 53 -3.83 6.86 13.93
C GLY A 53 -2.33 6.71 14.15
N ASN A 54 -1.56 6.51 13.08
CA ASN A 54 -0.10 6.60 13.06
C ASN A 54 0.30 7.56 11.93
N ALA A 55 1.19 8.50 12.25
CA ALA A 55 1.72 9.48 11.29
C ALA A 55 2.25 8.84 10.00
N GLU A 56 2.87 7.66 10.10
CA GLU A 56 3.39 6.94 8.95
C GLU A 56 2.27 6.46 8.01
N THR A 57 1.19 5.90 8.57
CA THR A 57 0.03 5.49 7.78
C THR A 57 -0.62 6.69 7.10
N ASP A 58 -0.72 7.80 7.82
CA ASP A 58 -1.38 9.00 7.33
C ASP A 58 -0.59 9.63 6.18
N LEU A 59 0.73 9.71 6.30
CA LEU A 59 1.61 10.16 5.22
C LEU A 59 1.52 9.24 4.00
N LEU A 60 1.60 7.93 4.21
CA LEU A 60 1.52 6.96 3.10
C LEU A 60 0.15 7.03 2.39
N ARG A 61 -0.92 7.31 3.14
CA ARG A 61 -2.26 7.52 2.57
C ARG A 61 -2.30 8.75 1.67
N GLU A 62 -1.63 9.83 2.04
CA GLU A 62 -1.53 11.03 1.20
C GLU A 62 -0.73 10.78 -0.07
N VAL A 63 0.43 10.11 0.04
CA VAL A 63 1.26 9.77 -1.13
C VAL A 63 0.51 8.86 -2.11
N VAL A 64 -0.20 7.85 -1.60
CA VAL A 64 -1.01 6.96 -2.46
C VAL A 64 -2.21 7.70 -3.05
N ALA A 65 -2.84 8.62 -2.31
CA ALA A 65 -3.95 9.41 -2.82
C ALA A 65 -3.51 10.37 -3.94
N ASP A 66 -2.28 10.89 -3.87
CA ASP A 66 -1.66 11.67 -4.95
C ASP A 66 -1.42 10.80 -6.19
N LEU A 67 -0.86 9.61 -6.03
CA LEU A 67 -0.67 8.63 -7.11
C LEU A 67 -1.97 8.28 -7.85
N VAL A 68 -3.08 8.13 -7.12
CA VAL A 68 -4.41 7.85 -7.74
C VAL A 68 -4.90 9.01 -8.61
N LYS A 69 -4.52 10.24 -8.28
CA LYS A 69 -4.92 11.43 -9.03
C LYS A 69 -4.10 11.58 -10.28
N ASP A 70 -2.78 11.76 -10.14
CA ASP A 70 -1.78 11.81 -11.23
C ASP A 70 -0.31 11.84 -10.70
N GLY A 71 -0.08 11.87 -9.37
CA GLY A 71 1.25 11.77 -8.76
C GLY A 71 2.12 13.03 -8.82
N GLU A 72 1.54 14.21 -9.06
CA GLU A 72 2.29 15.45 -9.28
C GLU A 72 2.87 16.06 -8.01
N GLN A 73 2.22 15.86 -6.84
CA GLN A 73 2.59 16.55 -5.60
C GLN A 73 3.84 15.96 -4.98
N TYR A 74 3.88 14.64 -4.81
CA TYR A 74 4.97 13.95 -4.11
C TYR A 74 6.00 13.34 -5.07
N GLN A 75 5.66 13.17 -6.36
CA GLN A 75 6.54 12.63 -7.40
C GLN A 75 7.14 11.26 -7.04
N VAL A 76 6.42 10.49 -6.22
CA VAL A 76 6.79 9.12 -5.83
C VAL A 76 6.22 8.16 -6.85
N THR A 77 7.00 7.14 -7.21
CA THR A 77 6.57 6.06 -8.11
C THR A 77 6.02 4.86 -7.33
N PRO A 78 5.17 4.01 -7.95
CA PRO A 78 4.71 2.77 -7.32
C PRO A 78 5.85 1.80 -6.97
N LYS A 79 6.96 1.85 -7.73
CA LYS A 79 8.15 1.04 -7.46
C LYS A 79 8.85 1.47 -6.17
N GLU A 80 8.99 2.77 -5.93
CA GLU A 80 9.59 3.28 -4.69
C GLU A 80 8.74 2.92 -3.47
N LEU A 81 7.41 2.95 -3.59
CA LEU A 81 6.51 2.49 -2.53
C LEU A 81 6.60 0.97 -2.30
N GLU A 82 6.72 0.17 -3.36
CA GLU A 82 6.98 -1.26 -3.26
C GLU A 82 8.28 -1.54 -2.49
N ASP A 83 9.36 -0.84 -2.86
CA ASP A 83 10.66 -0.97 -2.20
C ASP A 83 10.62 -0.53 -0.73
N TYR A 84 9.87 0.53 -0.43
CA TYR A 84 9.62 0.97 0.93
C TYR A 84 8.87 -0.10 1.76
N CYS A 85 7.88 -0.78 1.18
CA CYS A 85 7.10 -1.79 1.88
C CYS A 85 7.81 -3.16 2.00
N LEU A 86 8.75 -3.47 1.10
CA LEU A 86 9.39 -4.79 1.00
C LEU A 86 10.08 -5.25 2.30
N PRO A 87 10.86 -4.43 3.03
CA PRO A 87 11.47 -4.83 4.30
C PRO A 87 10.44 -5.29 5.34
N PHE A 88 9.25 -4.71 5.35
CA PHE A 88 8.18 -5.12 6.27
C PHE A 88 7.63 -6.50 5.94
N ALA A 89 7.51 -6.85 4.65
CA ALA A 89 7.11 -8.19 4.22
C ALA A 89 8.15 -9.27 4.59
N LEU A 90 9.44 -8.91 4.63
CA LEU A 90 10.49 -9.78 5.15
C LEU A 90 10.40 -9.91 6.67
N LEU A 91 10.23 -8.79 7.38
CA LEU A 91 10.11 -8.78 8.84
C LEU A 91 8.87 -9.53 9.33
N ALA A 92 7.75 -9.44 8.62
CA ALA A 92 6.52 -10.17 8.91
C ALA A 92 6.70 -11.70 8.92
N ARG A 93 7.72 -12.20 8.21
CA ARG A 93 8.05 -13.63 8.12
C ARG A 93 9.13 -14.08 9.10
N LYS A 94 9.82 -13.15 9.77
CA LYS A 94 10.96 -13.44 10.65
C LYS A 94 10.58 -14.18 11.95
N ASN A 95 9.29 -14.18 12.30
CA ASN A 95 8.76 -14.80 13.51
C ASN A 95 7.64 -15.83 13.22
N VAL A 96 7.59 -16.36 11.99
CA VAL A 96 6.69 -17.46 11.59
C VAL A 96 7.44 -18.78 11.68
#